data_AF-A0A8T3ZWR8-F1
#
_entry.id   AF-A0A8T3ZWR8-F1
#
_cell.length_a   1.000
_cell.length_b   1.000
_cell.length_c   1.000
_cell.angle_alpha   90.00
_cell.angle_beta   90.00
_cell.angle_gamma   90.00
#
_symmetry.space_group_name_H-M   'P 1'
#
loop_
_entity.id
_entity.type
_entity.pdbx_description
1 polymer ?
#
loop_
_entity_poly.entity_id
_entity_poly.type
_entity_poly.pdbx_seq_one_letter_code
_entity_poly.pdbx_strand_id
1 'polypeptide(L)'
;MLLDTKQKPLHEYTITLESSRRGSVAVYDDGIVLKDGRTETPIRSNYVQSVEMAGGAPMLGRVPVKIHFFDMFGNKESATVLMRPSDATALKQDLGK
;
A
#
# COMPACT_ATOMS: atom_id res chain seq x y z
N MET A 1 -7.90 6.04 17.88
CA MET A 1 -7.71 7.31 17.15
C MET A 1 -7.64 6.96 15.66
N LEU A 2 -8.65 7.34 14.87
CA LEU A 2 -8.84 6.92 13.48
C LEU A 2 -7.98 7.76 12.52
N LEU A 3 -7.54 7.20 11.39
CA LEU A 3 -6.99 7.98 10.27
C LEU A 3 -8.07 8.94 9.75
N ASP A 4 -7.71 10.18 9.41
CA ASP A 4 -8.68 11.15 8.87
C ASP A 4 -8.93 10.92 7.38
N THR A 5 -9.65 9.83 7.08
CA THR A 5 -9.99 9.41 5.72
C THR A 5 -11.06 10.29 5.06
N LYS A 6 -11.53 11.35 5.74
CA LYS A 6 -12.46 12.35 5.16
C LYS A 6 -11.74 13.38 4.28
N GLN A 7 -10.42 13.45 4.35
CA GLN A 7 -9.62 14.31 3.50
C GLN A 7 -9.38 13.66 2.13
N LYS A 8 -9.08 14.47 1.11
CA LYS A 8 -8.68 13.94 -0.19
C LYS A 8 -7.28 13.33 -0.07
N PRO A 9 -7.02 12.12 -0.59
CA PRO A 9 -5.68 11.55 -0.56
C PRO A 9 -4.69 12.43 -1.32
N LEU A 10 -3.45 12.50 -0.83
CA LEU A 10 -2.33 13.19 -1.47
C LEU A 10 -2.01 12.54 -2.81
N HIS A 11 -1.88 11.22 -2.79
CA HIS A 11 -1.68 10.37 -3.96
C HIS A 11 -2.55 9.13 -3.86
N GLU A 12 -2.96 8.61 -5.01
CA GLU A 12 -3.69 7.35 -5.10
C GLU A 12 -3.08 6.47 -6.19
N TYR A 13 -2.60 5.30 -5.80
CA TYR A 13 -1.95 4.35 -6.69
C TYR A 13 -2.90 3.20 -7.00
N THR A 14 -3.07 2.88 -8.29
CA THR A 14 -3.86 1.72 -8.69
C THR A 14 -3.07 0.45 -8.45
N ILE A 15 -3.68 -0.49 -7.72
CA ILE A 15 -3.09 -1.80 -7.45
C ILE A 15 -3.94 -2.93 -8.03
N THR A 16 -3.32 -4.10 -8.15
CA THR A 16 -4.00 -5.36 -8.40
C THR A 16 -3.58 -6.36 -7.33
N LEU A 17 -4.55 -6.99 -6.72
CA LEU A 17 -4.32 -7.99 -5.67
C LEU A 17 -4.10 -9.36 -6.31
N GLU A 18 -3.53 -10.30 -5.56
CA GLU A 18 -3.29 -11.67 -6.05
C GLU A 18 -4.58 -12.36 -6.56
N SER A 19 -5.75 -11.97 -6.03
CA SER A 19 -7.07 -12.41 -6.50
C SER A 19 -7.51 -11.82 -7.85
N SER A 20 -6.61 -11.14 -8.57
CA SER A 20 -6.88 -10.37 -9.80
C SER A 20 -7.91 -9.24 -9.64
N ARG A 21 -8.26 -8.90 -8.39
CA ARG A 21 -9.13 -7.77 -8.08
C ARG A 21 -8.34 -6.46 -8.19
N ARG A 22 -9.00 -5.43 -8.72
CA ARG A 22 -8.47 -4.07 -8.71
C ARG A 22 -8.71 -3.43 -7.36
N GLY A 23 -7.73 -2.67 -6.89
CA GLY A 23 -7.80 -1.90 -5.66
C GLY A 23 -7.00 -0.60 -5.80
N SER A 24 -6.85 0.12 -4.70
CA SER A 24 -5.95 1.27 -4.63
C SER A 24 -5.18 1.33 -3.31
N VAL A 25 -4.03 2.01 -3.35
CA VAL A 25 -3.33 2.50 -2.16
C VAL A 25 -3.51 4.00 -2.16
N ALA A 26 -4.28 4.51 -1.21
CA ALA A 26 -4.46 5.95 -1.01
C ALA A 26 -3.49 6.43 0.08
N VAL A 27 -2.69 7.44 -0.22
CA VAL A 27 -1.72 8.05 0.71
C VAL A 27 -2.32 9.32 1.32
N TYR A 28 -2.18 9.44 2.63
CA TYR A 28 -2.59 10.58 3.45
C TYR A 28 -1.39 11.05 4.29
N ASP A 29 -1.51 12.22 4.93
CA ASP A 29 -0.45 12.76 5.78
C ASP A 29 -0.05 11.80 6.93
N ASP A 30 -1.00 11.03 7.46
CA ASP A 30 -0.82 10.16 8.62
C ASP A 30 -0.67 8.66 8.26
N GLY A 31 -0.69 8.30 6.98
CA GLY A 31 -0.50 6.92 6.54
C GLY A 31 -1.08 6.58 5.18
N ILE A 32 -1.43 5.31 5.02
CA ILE A 32 -2.04 4.78 3.80
C ILE A 32 -3.34 4.06 4.12
N VAL A 33 -4.22 4.00 3.13
CA VAL A 33 -5.39 3.12 3.15
C VAL A 33 -5.27 2.17 1.97
N LEU A 34 -5.16 0.88 2.28
CA LEU A 34 -5.27 -0.18 1.29
C LEU A 34 -6.74 -0.46 1.01
N LYS A 35 -7.17 -0.28 -0.23
CA LYS A 35 -8.55 -0.53 -0.66
C LYS A 35 -8.60 -1.76 -1.56
N ASP A 36 -9.31 -2.80 -1.12
CA ASP A 36 -9.50 -4.05 -1.88
C ASP A 36 -10.89 -4.15 -2.56
N GLY A 37 -11.52 -2.99 -2.80
CA GLY A 37 -12.84 -2.85 -3.39
C GLY A 37 -13.99 -3.05 -2.40
N ARG A 38 -13.85 -3.89 -1.36
CA ARG A 38 -14.87 -4.07 -0.31
C ARG A 38 -14.38 -3.72 1.10
N THR A 39 -13.08 -3.77 1.30
CA THR A 39 -12.40 -3.56 2.56
C THR A 39 -11.44 -2.38 2.40
N GLU A 40 -11.43 -1.51 3.40
CA GLU A 40 -10.43 -0.48 3.55
C GLU A 40 -9.60 -0.81 4.79
N THR A 41 -8.29 -1.00 4.59
CA THR A 41 -7.34 -1.30 5.65
C THR A 41 -6.48 -0.05 5.90
N PRO A 42 -6.80 0.77 6.91
CA PRO A 42 -5.99 1.92 7.29
C PRO A 42 -4.70 1.47 7.98
N ILE A 43 -3.56 1.98 7.52
CA ILE A 43 -2.23 1.70 8.06
C ILE A 43 -1.52 3.02 8.29
N ARG A 44 -1.09 3.30 9.53
CA ARG A 44 -0.36 4.53 9.83
C ARG A 44 1.06 4.49 9.24
N SER A 45 1.56 5.65 8.81
CA SER A 45 2.91 5.76 8.20
C SER A 45 4.00 5.26 9.15
N ASN A 46 3.88 5.55 10.45
CA ASN A 46 4.81 5.09 11.48
C ASN A 46 4.75 3.58 11.75
N TYR A 47 3.69 2.89 11.30
CA TYR A 47 3.56 1.44 11.40
C TYR A 47 4.09 0.72 10.17
N VAL A 48 4.28 1.42 9.04
CA VAL A 48 4.94 0.85 7.87
C VAL A 48 6.42 0.66 8.21
N GLN A 49 6.87 -0.59 8.17
CA GLN A 49 8.26 -0.95 8.36
C GLN A 49 9.06 -0.78 7.05
N SER A 50 8.60 -1.40 5.96
CA SER A 50 9.26 -1.35 4.66
C SER A 50 8.29 -1.52 3.50
N VAL A 51 8.68 -1.00 2.34
CA VAL A 51 8.03 -1.22 1.05
C VAL A 51 9.07 -1.79 0.10
N GLU A 52 8.87 -3.03 -0.31
CA GLU A 52 9.85 -3.80 -1.07
C GLU A 52 9.26 -4.28 -2.38
N MET A 53 9.95 -4.04 -3.49
CA MET A 53 9.63 -4.70 -4.75
C MET A 53 10.08 -6.16 -4.63
N ALA A 54 9.12 -7.07 -4.51
CA ALA A 54 9.42 -8.49 -4.44
C ALA A 54 9.96 -8.97 -5.78
N GLY A 55 10.99 -9.83 -5.76
CA GLY A 55 11.44 -10.52 -6.96
C GLY A 55 10.31 -11.39 -7.50
N GLY A 56 9.91 -11.17 -8.75
CA GLY A 56 8.82 -11.91 -9.38
C GLY A 56 8.67 -11.56 -10.86
N ALA A 57 8.04 -12.44 -11.63
CA ALA A 57 7.81 -12.19 -13.05
C ALA A 57 6.87 -10.98 -13.20
N PRO A 58 7.26 -9.93 -13.95
CA PRO A 58 6.39 -8.80 -14.19
C PRO A 58 5.14 -9.28 -14.93
N MET A 59 3.97 -9.06 -14.34
CA MET A 59 2.71 -9.39 -14.99
C MET A 59 2.12 -8.13 -15.60
N LEU A 60 2.08 -8.05 -16.94
CA LEU A 60 1.48 -6.94 -17.68
C LEU A 60 2.02 -5.56 -17.27
N GLY A 61 3.34 -5.43 -17.14
CA GLY A 61 4.00 -4.17 -16.76
C GLY A 61 3.85 -3.80 -15.28
N ARG A 62 3.45 -4.73 -14.43
CA ARG A 62 3.36 -4.57 -12.97
C ARG A 62 4.31 -5.50 -12.25
N VAL A 63 4.80 -5.05 -11.11
CA VAL A 63 5.69 -5.79 -10.21
C VAL A 63 5.00 -6.04 -8.88
N PRO A 64 5.28 -7.18 -8.22
CA PRO A 64 4.81 -7.41 -6.86
C PRO A 64 5.56 -6.50 -5.90
N VAL A 65 4.80 -5.85 -5.02
CA VAL A 65 5.27 -4.96 -3.96
C VAL A 65 4.73 -5.47 -2.65
N LYS A 66 5.63 -5.68 -1.69
CA LYS A 66 5.33 -6.14 -0.36
C LYS A 66 5.43 -4.97 0.60
N ILE A 67 4.32 -4.65 1.26
CA ILE A 67 4.24 -3.61 2.29
C ILE A 67 4.26 -4.33 3.63
N HIS A 68 5.34 -4.17 4.39
CA HIS A 68 5.48 -4.69 5.74
C HIS A 68 5.01 -3.63 6.74
N PHE A 69 4.10 -3.99 7.63
CA PHE A 69 3.56 -3.06 8.63
C PHE A 69 3.23 -3.77 9.95
N PHE A 70 3.07 -3.00 11.00
CA PHE A 70 2.53 -3.47 12.27
C PHE A 70 1.04 -3.16 12.36
N ASP A 71 0.24 -4.12 12.82
CA ASP A 71 -1.16 -3.88 13.16
C ASP A 71 -1.29 -3.06 14.46
N MET A 72 -2.53 -2.74 14.87
CA MET A 72 -2.79 -1.99 16.10
C MET A 72 -2.40 -2.72 17.39
N PHE A 73 -2.15 -4.03 17.31
CA PHE A 73 -1.74 -4.89 18.42
C PHE A 73 -0.23 -5.14 18.44
N GLY A 74 0.52 -4.58 17.48
CA GLY A 74 1.97 -4.76 17.36
C GLY A 74 2.38 -6.05 16.65
N ASN A 75 1.45 -6.76 16.02
CA ASN A 75 1.76 -7.93 15.19
C ASN A 75 2.31 -7.48 13.84
N LYS A 76 3.32 -8.20 13.35
CA LYS A 76 3.88 -7.94 12.03
C LYS A 76 2.99 -8.56 10.96
N GLU A 77 2.48 -7.72 10.07
CA GLU A 77 1.70 -8.10 8.90
C GLU A 77 2.43 -7.75 7.60
N SER A 78 1.96 -8.32 6.49
CA SER A 78 2.41 -7.94 5.16
C SER A 78 1.29 -8.01 4.15
N ALA A 79 1.17 -6.98 3.32
CA ALA A 79 0.28 -6.96 2.17
C ALA A 79 1.11 -7.07 0.88
N THR A 80 0.76 -8.01 0.00
CA THR A 80 1.33 -8.12 -1.34
C THR A 80 0.37 -7.51 -2.35
N VAL A 81 0.86 -6.56 -3.13
CA VAL A 81 0.09 -5.86 -4.16
C VAL A 81 0.88 -5.79 -5.47
N LEU A 82 0.21 -5.78 -6.61
CA LEU A 82 0.82 -5.59 -7.93
C LEU A 82 0.60 -4.15 -8.38
N MET A 83 1.67 -3.43 -8.69
CA MET A 83 1.62 -2.05 -9.17
C MET A 83 2.68 -1.78 -10.24
N ARG A 84 2.60 -0.64 -10.94
CA ARG A 84 3.67 -0.26 -11.87
C ARG A 84 4.97 0.01 -11.10
N PRO A 85 6.16 -0.28 -11.68
CA PRO A 85 7.44 0.02 -11.03
C PRO A 85 7.61 1.51 -10.65
N SER A 86 7.09 2.41 -11.48
CA SER A 86 7.06 3.85 -11.19
C SER A 86 6.27 4.16 -9.92
N ASP A 87 5.09 3.55 -9.80
CA ASP A 87 4.16 3.78 -8.70
C ASP A 87 4.71 3.19 -7.41
N ALA A 88 5.40 2.04 -7.48
CA ALA A 88 6.10 1.45 -6.35
C ALA A 88 7.21 2.37 -5.81
N THR A 89 7.95 2.99 -6.71
CA THR A 89 9.02 3.92 -6.36
C THR A 89 8.46 5.19 -5.72
N ALA A 90 7.39 5.74 -6.29
CA ALA A 90 6.71 6.93 -5.75
C ALA A 90 6.07 6.64 -4.38
N LEU A 91 5.38 5.51 -4.20
CA LEU A 91 4.82 5.09 -2.92
C LEU A 91 5.89 4.96 -1.83
N LYS A 92 7.04 4.39 -2.20
CA LYS A 92 8.18 4.25 -1.28
C LYS A 92 8.71 5.62 -0.83
N GLN A 93 8.82 6.57 -1.77
CA GLN A 93 9.22 7.95 -1.48
C GLN A 93 8.19 8.68 -0.59
N ASP A 94 6.91 8.56 -0.90
CA ASP A 94 5.81 9.16 -0.12
C ASP A 94 5.81 8.68 1.34
N LEU A 95 6.20 7.43 1.58
CA LEU A 95 6.28 6.86 2.93
C LEU A 95 7.63 7.07 3.62
N GLY A 96 8.59 7.72 2.94
CA GLY A 96 9.94 7.94 3.44
C GLY A 96 10.69 6.64 3.74
N LYS A 97 10.51 5.61 2.92
CA LYS A 97 11.09 4.27 3.09
C LYS A 97 12.14 3.91 2.06
#